data_AF-A0A1T5M152-F1
#
_entry.id   AF-A0A1T5M152-F1
#
_cell.length_a   1.000
_cell.length_b   1.000
_cell.length_c   1.000
_cell.angle_alpha   90.00
_cell.angle_beta   90.00
_cell.angle_gamma   90.00
#
_symmetry.space_group_name_H-M   'P 1'
#
loop_
_entity.id
_entity.type
_entity.pdbx_description
1 polymer ?
#
loop_
_entity_poly.entity_id
_entity_poly.type
_entity_poly.pdbx_seq_one_letter_code
_entity_poly.pdbx_strand_id
1 'polypeptide(L)'
;MGLNQYRDEAKRFMEEINAQDENISILFSMFGEEFSILKETSLDSMEEFNHQVYDMLFILFEIAAKFELDLDAEWGKGKKHKEKKYCTNRENKAVKYNKLVRDKIPEICNQDGKDVIIKELSNKEYEKCLCEKLIEECEEYIESRDIEELADVMEVVYAIAANKDVNYLDIESLRQKKREKRGGFDKKILLIETRER
;
A
#
# COMPACT_ATOMS: atom_id res chain seq x y z
N MET A 1 19.47 -11.46 30.86
CA MET A 1 19.36 -12.47 29.77
C MET A 1 19.53 -11.71 28.45
N GLY A 2 20.41 -12.18 27.57
CA GLY A 2 20.66 -11.59 26.25
C GLY A 2 19.78 -12.25 25.18
N LEU A 3 19.63 -11.64 24.02
CA LEU A 3 18.90 -12.22 22.89
C LEU A 3 19.56 -13.49 22.35
N ASN A 4 20.89 -13.59 22.46
CA ASN A 4 21.60 -14.82 22.09
C ASN A 4 21.19 -16.00 22.97
N GLN A 5 20.78 -15.76 24.22
CA GLN A 5 20.31 -16.83 25.11
C GLN A 5 19.01 -17.46 24.59
N TYR A 6 18.05 -16.65 24.13
CA TYR A 6 16.80 -17.14 23.57
C TYR A 6 17.00 -17.82 22.22
N ARG A 7 17.91 -17.30 21.38
CA ARG A 7 18.37 -17.97 20.16
C ARG A 7 18.94 -19.36 20.44
N ASP A 8 19.83 -19.46 21.43
CA ASP A 8 20.48 -20.73 21.79
C ASP A 8 19.50 -21.71 22.45
N GLU A 9 18.48 -21.21 23.15
CA GLU A 9 17.38 -22.02 23.68
C GLU A 9 16.50 -22.59 22.56
N ALA A 10 16.10 -21.76 21.59
CA ALA A 10 15.37 -22.22 20.41
C ALA A 10 16.18 -23.27 19.63
N LYS A 11 17.50 -23.06 19.46
CA LYS A 11 18.39 -24.03 18.82
C LYS A 11 18.35 -25.40 19.52
N ARG A 12 18.52 -25.42 20.85
CA ARG A 12 18.50 -26.66 21.63
C ARG A 12 17.16 -27.36 21.54
N PHE A 13 16.05 -26.62 21.60
CA PHE A 13 14.72 -27.19 21.44
C PHE A 13 14.56 -27.87 20.08
N MET A 14 14.98 -27.23 18.98
CA MET A 14 14.90 -27.82 17.64
C MET A 14 15.78 -29.07 17.49
N GLU A 15 16.95 -29.10 18.14
CA GLU A 15 17.81 -30.29 18.22
C GLU A 15 17.16 -31.43 19.02
N GLU A 16 16.49 -31.12 20.13
CA GLU A 16 15.78 -32.11 20.97
C GLU A 16 14.63 -32.81 20.22
N ILE A 17 13.91 -32.07 19.37
CA ILE A 17 12.81 -32.61 18.56
C ILE A 17 13.26 -33.16 17.19
N ASN A 18 14.56 -33.10 16.89
CA ASN A 18 15.15 -33.53 15.62
C ASN A 18 14.55 -32.82 14.38
N ALA A 19 14.32 -31.51 14.47
CA ALA A 19 13.74 -30.66 13.42
C ALA A 19 14.72 -29.60 12.86
N GLN A 20 16.02 -29.73 13.14
CA GLN A 20 17.06 -28.75 12.78
C GLN A 20 17.24 -28.52 11.27
N ASP A 21 16.82 -29.45 10.41
CA ASP A 21 17.03 -29.40 8.96
C ASP A 21 15.85 -28.76 8.20
N GLU A 22 14.88 -28.18 8.92
CA GLU A 22 13.69 -27.57 8.31
C GLU A 22 14.06 -26.46 7.31
N ASN A 23 13.39 -26.42 6.16
CA ASN A 23 13.73 -25.49 5.08
C ASN A 23 13.41 -24.04 5.49
N ILE A 24 14.31 -23.09 5.23
CA ILE A 24 14.08 -21.68 5.54
C ILE A 24 12.83 -21.11 4.86
N SER A 25 12.47 -21.60 3.67
CA SER A 25 11.25 -21.18 2.99
C SER A 25 10.00 -21.57 3.77
N ILE A 26 10.05 -22.67 4.54
CA ILE A 26 8.95 -23.12 5.39
C ILE A 26 8.83 -22.18 6.58
N LEU A 27 9.96 -21.85 7.24
CA LEU A 27 9.97 -20.89 8.36
C LEU A 27 9.43 -19.51 7.95
N PHE A 28 9.75 -19.02 6.75
CA PHE A 28 9.17 -17.78 6.25
C PHE A 28 7.68 -17.87 5.94
N SER A 29 7.20 -19.03 5.47
CA SER A 29 5.75 -19.27 5.30
C SER A 29 5.04 -19.22 6.64
N MET A 30 5.54 -19.99 7.62
CA MET A 30 5.00 -20.02 8.98
C MET A 30 4.99 -18.63 9.61
N PHE A 31 6.08 -17.88 9.49
CA PHE A 31 6.12 -16.50 9.98
C PHE A 31 5.08 -15.59 9.29
N GLY A 32 4.87 -15.75 7.99
CA GLY A 32 3.87 -15.02 7.23
C GLY A 32 2.43 -15.36 7.63
N GLU A 33 2.19 -16.62 8.00
CA GLU A 33 0.91 -17.11 8.51
C GLU A 33 0.62 -16.50 9.89
N GLU A 34 1.55 -16.61 10.85
CA GLU A 34 1.39 -16.00 12.19
C GLU A 34 1.21 -14.47 12.12
N PHE A 35 1.95 -13.79 11.23
CA PHE A 35 1.76 -12.36 11.01
C PHE A 35 0.39 -12.03 10.40
N SER A 36 -0.16 -12.91 9.59
CA SER A 36 -1.51 -12.74 9.02
C SER A 36 -2.58 -12.92 10.09
N ILE A 37 -2.45 -13.95 10.92
CA ILE A 37 -3.33 -14.19 12.07
C ILE A 37 -3.31 -12.98 13.02
N LEU A 38 -2.12 -12.47 13.37
CA LEU A 38 -2.00 -11.31 14.26
C LEU A 38 -2.74 -10.06 13.74
N LYS A 39 -2.78 -9.84 12.42
CA LYS A 39 -3.52 -8.71 11.82
C LYS A 39 -5.04 -8.87 11.96
N GLU A 40 -5.52 -10.11 12.02
CA GLU A 40 -6.94 -10.45 12.09
C GLU A 40 -7.42 -10.61 13.54
N THR A 41 -6.53 -10.89 14.49
CA THR A 41 -6.83 -10.96 15.92
C THR A 41 -7.33 -9.61 16.44
N SER A 42 -8.54 -9.56 17.01
CA SER A 42 -9.02 -8.36 17.70
C SER A 42 -8.25 -8.19 19.02
N LEU A 43 -7.97 -6.94 19.41
CA LEU A 43 -7.27 -6.62 20.67
C LEU A 43 -8.06 -6.99 21.94
N ASP A 44 -9.22 -7.64 21.79
CA ASP A 44 -10.11 -8.00 22.88
C ASP A 44 -9.61 -9.23 23.67
N SER A 45 -8.71 -10.04 23.07
CA SER A 45 -8.03 -11.16 23.74
C SER A 45 -6.52 -10.92 23.79
N MET A 46 -6.06 -10.35 24.91
CA MET A 46 -4.62 -10.16 25.16
C MET A 46 -3.83 -11.48 25.20
N GLU A 47 -4.50 -12.61 25.50
CA GLU A 47 -3.87 -13.93 25.54
C GLU A 47 -3.52 -14.42 24.13
N GLU A 48 -4.46 -14.34 23.18
CA GLU A 48 -4.23 -14.68 21.78
C GLU A 48 -3.15 -13.80 21.15
N PHE A 49 -3.21 -12.49 21.39
CA PHE A 49 -2.19 -11.55 20.92
C PHE A 49 -0.79 -11.90 21.45
N ASN A 50 -0.68 -12.22 22.75
CA ASN A 50 0.60 -12.59 23.36
C ASN A 50 1.15 -13.89 22.79
N HIS A 51 0.30 -14.89 22.56
CA HIS A 51 0.70 -16.15 21.94
C HIS A 51 1.24 -15.95 20.52
N GLN A 52 0.52 -15.18 19.70
CA GLN A 52 0.94 -14.90 18.33
C GLN A 52 2.27 -14.13 18.26
N VAL A 53 2.48 -13.19 19.18
CA VAL A 53 3.79 -12.52 19.32
C VAL A 53 4.88 -13.50 19.74
N TYR A 54 4.59 -14.41 20.66
CA TYR A 54 5.53 -15.45 21.08
C TYR A 54 5.92 -16.38 19.92
N ASP A 55 4.95 -16.87 19.14
CA ASP A 55 5.19 -17.80 18.03
C ASP A 55 6.07 -17.14 16.95
N MET A 56 5.76 -15.90 16.59
CA MET A 56 6.62 -15.11 15.70
C MET A 56 8.04 -14.91 16.24
N LEU A 57 8.18 -14.60 17.55
CA LEU A 57 9.50 -14.44 18.17
C LEU A 57 10.28 -15.75 18.15
N PHE A 58 9.62 -16.87 18.41
CA PHE A 58 10.23 -18.20 18.38
C PHE A 58 10.79 -18.52 16.98
N ILE A 59 9.99 -18.32 15.92
CA ILE A 59 10.44 -18.52 14.54
C ILE A 59 11.63 -17.61 14.20
N LEU A 60 11.63 -16.36 14.66
CA LEU A 60 12.77 -15.45 14.44
C LEU A 60 14.03 -15.91 15.17
N PHE A 61 13.91 -16.45 16.39
CA PHE A 61 15.04 -17.01 17.12
C PHE A 61 15.58 -18.28 16.45
N GLU A 62 14.71 -19.11 15.90
CA GLU A 62 15.09 -20.28 15.11
C GLU A 62 15.88 -19.88 13.86
N ILE A 63 15.37 -18.91 13.08
CA ILE A 63 16.07 -18.37 11.92
C ILE A 63 17.44 -17.81 12.33
N ALA A 64 17.49 -17.05 13.43
CA ALA A 64 18.74 -16.50 13.94
C ALA A 64 19.74 -17.57 14.37
N ALA A 65 19.27 -18.67 14.97
CA ALA A 65 20.10 -19.80 15.34
C ALA A 65 20.69 -20.49 14.11
N LYS A 66 19.87 -20.68 13.07
CA LYS A 66 20.27 -21.31 11.80
C LYS A 66 21.40 -20.57 11.08
N PHE A 67 21.41 -19.24 11.18
CA PHE A 67 22.46 -18.40 10.59
C PHE A 67 23.54 -17.95 11.59
N GLU A 68 23.51 -18.49 12.82
CA GLU A 68 24.46 -18.15 13.87
C GLU A 68 24.56 -16.62 14.15
N LEU A 69 23.44 -15.91 14.04
CA LEU A 69 23.40 -14.44 14.15
C LEU A 69 23.67 -13.99 15.58
N ASP A 70 24.62 -13.07 15.78
CA ASP A 70 24.84 -12.42 17.07
C ASP A 70 23.78 -11.32 17.30
N LEU A 71 22.67 -11.72 17.91
CA LEU A 71 21.52 -10.85 18.16
C LEU A 71 21.83 -9.77 19.20
N ASP A 72 22.68 -10.05 20.19
CA ASP A 72 23.05 -9.05 21.19
C ASP A 72 23.89 -7.93 20.56
N ALA A 73 24.84 -8.26 19.67
CA ALA A 73 25.61 -7.27 18.93
C ALA A 73 24.73 -6.45 17.96
N GLU A 74 23.85 -7.11 17.21
CA GLU A 74 22.92 -6.43 16.30
C GLU A 74 21.90 -5.57 17.04
N TRP A 75 21.44 -5.99 18.22
CA TRP A 75 20.60 -5.18 19.08
C TRP A 75 21.31 -3.91 19.56
N GLY A 76 22.59 -4.02 19.95
CA GLY A 76 23.41 -2.88 20.34
C GLY A 76 23.57 -1.84 19.22
N LYS A 77 23.81 -2.29 17.97
CA LYS A 77 23.89 -1.42 16.79
C LYS A 77 22.53 -0.85 16.41
N GLY A 78 21.52 -1.71 16.36
CA GLY A 78 20.14 -1.40 16.01
C GLY A 78 19.52 -0.39 16.97
N LYS A 79 19.76 -0.50 18.28
CA LYS A 79 19.27 0.44 19.30
C LYS A 79 19.80 1.85 19.07
N LYS A 80 21.11 2.02 18.80
CA LYS A 80 21.70 3.34 18.49
C LYS A 80 21.14 3.96 17.21
N HIS A 81 20.94 3.14 16.18
CA HIS A 81 20.35 3.62 14.91
C HIS A 81 18.86 3.94 15.05
N LYS A 82 18.11 3.11 15.80
CA LYS A 82 16.69 3.34 16.10
C LYS A 82 16.50 4.56 17.00
N GLU A 83 17.33 4.77 18.01
CA GLU A 83 17.32 5.98 18.84
C GLU A 83 17.47 7.23 17.97
N LYS A 84 18.44 7.25 17.06
CA LYS A 84 18.56 8.34 16.08
C LYS A 84 17.30 8.46 15.21
N LYS A 85 16.76 7.36 14.67
CA LYS A 85 15.55 7.34 13.81
C LYS A 85 14.29 7.80 14.54
N TYR A 86 14.02 7.36 15.76
CA TYR A 86 12.82 7.71 16.53
C TYR A 86 12.93 9.11 17.16
N CYS A 87 14.13 9.55 17.54
CA CYS A 87 14.35 10.89 18.06
C CYS A 87 14.41 11.96 16.95
N THR A 88 14.87 11.63 15.73
CA THR A 88 14.81 12.57 14.58
C THR A 88 13.49 12.53 13.81
N ASN A 89 12.74 11.42 13.79
CA ASN A 89 11.44 11.34 13.08
C ASN A 89 10.27 12.07 13.76
N ARG A 90 10.48 12.72 14.92
CA ARG A 90 9.44 13.59 15.49
C ARG A 90 9.39 14.97 14.82
N GLU A 91 10.43 15.36 14.08
CA GLU A 91 10.46 16.62 13.34
C GLU A 91 10.71 16.34 11.85
N ASN A 92 9.66 16.52 11.05
CA ASN A 92 9.66 16.57 9.58
C ASN A 92 10.12 15.30 8.83
N LYS A 93 9.32 14.23 8.89
CA LYS A 93 9.32 13.22 7.82
C LYS A 93 8.62 13.78 6.59
N ALA A 94 9.36 14.44 5.70
CA ALA A 94 8.83 14.88 4.41
C ALA A 94 8.43 13.65 3.56
N VAL A 95 7.14 13.46 3.35
CA VAL A 95 6.63 12.49 2.37
C VAL A 95 6.63 13.19 1.02
N LYS A 96 7.33 12.60 0.04
CA LYS A 96 7.35 13.13 -1.32
C LYS A 96 6.17 12.60 -2.10
N TYR A 97 5.37 13.51 -2.64
CA TYR A 97 4.28 13.21 -3.56
C TYR A 97 4.62 13.82 -4.91
N ASN A 98 4.32 13.10 -5.99
CA ASN A 98 4.40 13.58 -7.37
C ASN A 98 3.05 13.33 -8.04
N LYS A 99 2.00 13.97 -7.53
CA LYS A 99 0.65 13.83 -8.05
C LYS A 99 -0.02 15.19 -8.24
N LEU A 100 -0.92 15.25 -9.22
CA LEU A 100 -1.80 16.38 -9.42
C LEU A 100 -2.83 16.41 -8.30
N VAL A 101 -3.08 17.58 -7.72
CA VAL A 101 -4.07 17.77 -6.66
C VAL A 101 -5.04 18.88 -7.06
N ARG A 102 -6.24 18.91 -6.46
CA ARG A 102 -7.19 20.01 -6.62
C ARG A 102 -6.62 21.29 -6.01
N ASP A 103 -7.02 22.43 -6.55
CA ASP A 103 -6.46 23.75 -6.20
C ASP A 103 -6.51 24.09 -4.72
N LYS A 104 -7.51 23.57 -3.98
CA LYS A 104 -7.70 23.85 -2.54
C LYS A 104 -6.94 22.90 -1.59
N ILE A 105 -6.31 21.85 -2.12
CA ILE A 105 -5.62 20.85 -1.30
C ILE A 105 -4.41 21.44 -0.56
N PRO A 106 -3.59 22.32 -1.16
CA PRO A 106 -2.51 22.99 -0.43
C PRO A 106 -3.01 23.78 0.78
N GLU A 107 -4.10 24.54 0.64
CA GLU A 107 -4.68 25.32 1.75
C GLU A 107 -5.24 24.42 2.85
N ILE A 108 -5.95 23.34 2.49
CA ILE A 108 -6.48 22.38 3.46
C ILE A 108 -5.33 21.74 4.25
N CYS A 109 -4.25 21.33 3.58
CA CYS A 109 -3.10 20.75 4.26
C CYS A 109 -2.41 21.75 5.21
N ASN A 110 -2.27 23.01 4.81
CA ASN A 110 -1.71 24.06 5.66
C ASN A 110 -2.59 24.31 6.89
N GLN A 111 -3.92 24.27 6.76
CA GLN A 111 -4.86 24.38 7.88
C GLN A 111 -4.75 23.18 8.84
N ASP A 112 -4.43 21.99 8.33
CA ASP A 112 -4.14 20.80 9.13
C ASP A 112 -2.73 20.80 9.77
N GLY A 113 -1.99 21.91 9.66
CA GLY A 113 -0.65 22.07 10.23
C GLY A 113 0.46 21.33 9.48
N LYS A 114 0.24 20.99 8.19
CA LYS A 114 1.25 20.39 7.31
C LYS A 114 1.82 21.45 6.38
N ASP A 115 3.14 21.57 6.31
CA ASP A 115 3.80 22.40 5.30
C ASP A 115 3.78 21.69 3.93
N VAL A 116 3.21 22.35 2.91
CA VAL A 116 3.14 21.82 1.53
C VAL A 116 4.09 22.57 0.60
N ILE A 117 4.83 21.82 -0.22
CA ILE A 117 5.62 22.36 -1.32
C ILE A 117 4.87 22.06 -2.62
N ILE A 118 4.55 23.10 -3.38
CA ILE A 118 3.84 23.00 -4.66
C ILE A 118 4.73 23.45 -5.84
N LYS A 119 4.38 22.99 -7.04
CA LYS A 119 4.97 23.44 -8.30
C LYS A 119 3.83 23.71 -9.29
N GLU A 120 3.84 24.89 -9.89
CA GLU A 120 2.98 25.19 -11.04
C GLU A 120 3.46 24.45 -12.29
N LEU A 121 2.54 23.80 -13.00
CA LEU A 121 2.85 22.98 -14.17
C LEU A 121 2.74 23.80 -15.46
N SER A 122 3.63 23.55 -16.42
CA SER A 122 3.42 24.00 -17.80
C SER A 122 2.28 23.21 -18.45
N ASN A 123 1.66 23.73 -19.52
CA ASN A 123 0.56 23.03 -20.23
C ASN A 123 0.91 21.58 -20.62
N LYS A 124 2.15 21.34 -21.05
CA LYS A 124 2.61 19.99 -21.44
C LYS A 124 2.76 19.06 -20.24
N GLU A 125 3.29 19.57 -19.12
CA GLU A 125 3.38 18.80 -17.88
C GLU A 125 1.98 18.52 -17.31
N TYR A 126 1.09 19.51 -17.38
CA TYR A 126 -0.28 19.40 -16.92
C TYR A 126 -1.07 18.34 -17.70
N GLU A 127 -0.97 18.32 -19.04
CA GLU A 127 -1.61 17.27 -19.85
C GLU A 127 -1.15 15.87 -19.45
N LYS A 128 0.17 15.69 -19.20
CA LYS A 128 0.72 14.42 -18.73
C LYS A 128 0.17 14.05 -17.36
N CYS A 129 0.19 14.98 -16.41
CA CYS A 129 -0.30 14.75 -15.06
C CYS A 129 -1.81 14.49 -15.01
N LEU A 130 -2.61 15.09 -15.90
CA LEU A 130 -4.04 14.77 -16.03
C LEU A 130 -4.28 13.33 -16.48
N CYS A 131 -3.46 12.82 -17.42
CA CYS A 131 -3.56 11.43 -17.86
C CYS A 131 -3.16 10.46 -16.74
N GLU A 132 -2.10 10.78 -16.00
CA GLU A 132 -1.68 10.01 -14.82
C GLU A 132 -2.76 10.03 -13.74
N LYS A 133 -3.37 11.19 -13.48
CA LYS A 133 -4.45 11.34 -12.51
C LYS A 133 -5.68 10.55 -12.90
N LEU A 134 -6.05 10.50 -14.19
CA LEU A 134 -7.17 9.68 -14.65
C LEU A 134 -6.96 8.18 -14.36
N ILE A 135 -5.72 7.71 -14.48
CA ILE A 135 -5.36 6.32 -14.15
C ILE A 135 -5.46 6.11 -12.64
N GLU A 136 -4.90 7.00 -11.82
CA GLU A 136 -4.97 6.97 -10.35
C GLU A 136 -6.42 6.82 -9.86
N GLU A 137 -7.34 7.71 -10.28
CA GLU A 137 -8.75 7.67 -9.82
C GLU A 137 -9.48 6.39 -10.30
N CYS A 138 -9.15 5.89 -11.50
CA CYS A 138 -9.72 4.63 -11.99
C CYS A 138 -9.22 3.43 -11.17
N GLU A 139 -7.94 3.43 -10.79
CA GLU A 139 -7.35 2.40 -9.93
C GLU A 139 -7.96 2.45 -8.52
N GLU A 140 -8.14 3.66 -7.95
CA GLU A 140 -8.80 3.89 -6.66
C GLU A 140 -10.24 3.34 -6.69
N TYR A 141 -11.03 3.62 -7.73
CA TYR A 141 -12.36 3.01 -7.89
C TYR A 141 -12.32 1.48 -8.03
N ILE A 142 -11.33 0.94 -8.74
CA ILE A 142 -11.20 -0.52 -8.92
C ILE A 142 -10.91 -1.21 -7.59
N GLU A 143 -10.13 -0.58 -6.72
CA GLU A 143 -9.78 -1.08 -5.39
C GLU A 143 -10.92 -0.91 -4.38
N SER A 144 -11.45 0.31 -4.24
CA SER A 144 -12.41 0.66 -3.19
C SER A 144 -13.86 0.30 -3.53
N ARG A 145 -14.22 0.35 -4.82
CA ARG A 145 -15.61 0.33 -5.32
C ARG A 145 -16.48 1.47 -4.80
N ASP A 146 -15.89 2.54 -4.29
CA ASP A 146 -16.62 3.70 -3.79
C ASP A 146 -17.13 4.58 -4.94
N ILE A 147 -18.34 5.10 -4.79
CA ILE A 147 -18.96 6.01 -5.76
C ILE A 147 -18.26 7.38 -5.75
N GLU A 148 -17.64 7.78 -4.64
CA GLU A 148 -16.88 9.03 -4.55
C GLU A 148 -15.74 9.08 -5.58
N GLU A 149 -15.03 7.96 -5.79
CA GLU A 149 -13.95 7.88 -6.78
C GLU A 149 -14.47 8.06 -8.22
N LEU A 150 -15.71 7.66 -8.52
CA LEU A 150 -16.32 7.93 -9.84
C LEU A 150 -16.58 9.43 -10.06
N ALA A 151 -16.84 10.19 -8.98
CA ALA A 151 -16.95 11.65 -9.08
C ALA A 151 -15.59 12.30 -9.36
N ASP A 152 -14.51 11.76 -8.79
CA ASP A 152 -13.15 12.22 -9.07
C ASP A 152 -12.72 11.86 -10.51
N VAL A 153 -13.04 10.66 -11.01
CA VAL A 153 -12.88 10.31 -12.44
C VAL A 153 -13.59 11.33 -13.33
N MET A 154 -14.83 11.72 -12.99
CA MET A 154 -15.60 12.71 -13.76
C MET A 154 -14.95 14.10 -13.73
N GLU A 155 -14.42 14.54 -12.59
CA GLU A 155 -13.67 15.79 -12.49
C GLU A 155 -12.45 15.79 -13.44
N VAL A 156 -11.67 14.70 -13.42
CA VAL A 156 -10.48 14.59 -14.27
C VAL A 156 -10.87 14.59 -15.74
N VAL A 157 -11.97 13.95 -16.13
CA VAL A 157 -12.50 14.01 -17.51
C VAL A 157 -12.85 15.45 -17.91
N TYR A 158 -13.48 16.22 -17.03
CA TYR A 158 -13.78 17.63 -17.30
C TYR A 158 -12.51 18.48 -17.41
N ALA A 159 -11.53 18.27 -16.55
CA ALA A 159 -10.25 18.96 -16.63
C ALA A 159 -9.49 18.64 -17.93
N ILE A 160 -9.50 17.38 -18.38
CA ILE A 160 -8.93 16.96 -19.67
C ILE A 160 -9.67 17.63 -20.83
N ALA A 161 -11.01 17.70 -20.76
CA ALA A 161 -11.82 18.36 -21.79
C ALA A 161 -11.46 19.84 -21.91
N ALA A 162 -11.43 20.54 -20.78
CA ALA A 162 -11.08 21.95 -20.71
C ALA A 162 -9.66 22.21 -21.21
N ASN A 163 -8.68 21.36 -20.86
CA ASN A 163 -7.31 21.46 -21.36
C ASN A 163 -7.19 21.24 -22.89
N LYS A 164 -8.22 20.65 -23.52
CA LYS A 164 -8.32 20.49 -24.99
C LYS A 164 -9.26 21.50 -25.64
N ASP A 165 -9.68 22.52 -24.90
CA ASP A 165 -10.67 23.52 -25.33
C ASP A 165 -12.01 22.89 -25.76
N VAL A 166 -12.38 21.76 -25.16
CA VAL A 166 -13.65 21.05 -25.41
C VAL A 166 -14.61 21.26 -24.24
N ASN A 167 -15.85 21.64 -24.54
CA ASN A 167 -16.88 21.78 -23.52
C ASN A 167 -17.37 20.40 -23.05
N TYR A 168 -17.63 20.23 -21.75
CA TYR A 168 -18.20 18.99 -21.23
C TYR A 168 -19.53 18.60 -21.89
N LEU A 169 -20.33 19.59 -22.33
CA LEU A 169 -21.57 19.36 -23.07
C LEU A 169 -21.33 18.68 -24.41
N ASP A 170 -20.20 18.96 -25.07
CA ASP A 170 -19.83 18.30 -26.33
C ASP A 170 -19.46 16.83 -26.09
N ILE A 171 -18.76 16.54 -24.99
CA ILE A 171 -18.45 15.17 -24.58
C ILE A 171 -19.74 14.41 -24.28
N GLU A 172 -20.67 15.01 -23.54
CA GLU A 172 -21.96 14.39 -23.23
C GLU A 172 -22.79 14.15 -24.50
N SER A 173 -22.81 15.11 -25.44
CA SER A 173 -23.46 14.93 -26.74
C SER A 173 -22.84 13.76 -27.53
N LEU A 174 -21.50 13.65 -27.54
CA LEU A 174 -20.81 12.53 -28.19
C LEU A 174 -21.13 11.19 -27.52
N ARG A 175 -21.23 11.14 -26.18
CA ARG A 175 -21.60 9.95 -25.42
C ARG A 175 -23.03 9.52 -25.75
N GLN A 176 -23.98 10.45 -25.79
CA GLN A 176 -25.38 10.19 -26.13
C GLN A 176 -25.52 9.66 -27.57
N LYS A 177 -24.89 10.32 -28.56
CA LYS A 177 -24.86 9.83 -29.95
C LYS A 177 -24.30 8.41 -30.07
N LYS A 178 -23.25 8.08 -29.32
CA LYS A 178 -22.71 6.70 -29.27
C LYS A 178 -23.71 5.74 -28.64
N ARG A 179 -24.39 6.13 -27.55
CA ARG A 179 -25.42 5.32 -26.89
C ARG A 179 -26.62 5.05 -27.79
N GLU A 180 -27.09 6.05 -28.53
CA GLU A 180 -28.16 5.89 -29.52
C GLU A 180 -27.76 4.95 -30.66
N LYS A 181 -26.56 5.14 -31.21
CA LYS A 181 -26.07 4.36 -32.36
C LYS A 181 -25.70 2.92 -32.01
N ARG A 182 -25.14 2.68 -30.81
CA ARG A 182 -24.49 1.40 -30.43
C ARG A 182 -25.12 0.73 -29.21
N GLY A 183 -26.06 1.39 -28.53
CA GLY A 183 -26.56 0.96 -27.22
C GLY A 183 -25.66 1.39 -26.06
N GLY A 184 -26.16 1.18 -24.84
CA GLY A 184 -25.38 1.27 -23.60
C GLY A 184 -24.96 -0.11 -23.09
N PHE A 185 -24.40 -0.13 -21.87
CA PHE A 185 -24.01 -1.37 -21.19
C PHE A 185 -25.17 -2.06 -20.45
N ASP A 186 -26.41 -1.59 -20.64
CA ASP A 186 -27.61 -2.03 -19.92
C ASP A 186 -27.91 -3.53 -20.07
N LYS A 187 -27.51 -4.13 -21.20
CA LYS A 187 -27.69 -5.56 -21.50
C LYS A 187 -26.64 -6.49 -20.89
N LYS A 188 -25.58 -5.95 -20.25
CA LYS A 188 -24.49 -6.74 -19.62
C LYS A 188 -23.84 -7.78 -20.56
N ILE A 189 -23.62 -7.40 -21.82
CA ILE A 189 -23.09 -8.30 -22.85
C ILE A 189 -21.56 -8.28 -22.81
N LEU A 190 -20.95 -9.46 -22.68
CA LEU A 190 -19.51 -9.69 -22.88
C LEU A 190 -19.29 -10.40 -24.22
N LEU A 191 -18.49 -9.81 -25.10
CA LEU A 191 -18.10 -10.43 -26.37
C LEU A 191 -16.96 -11.42 -26.14
N ILE A 192 -17.18 -12.71 -26.41
CA ILE A 192 -16.19 -13.78 -26.17
C ILE A 192 -15.33 -14.06 -27.41
N GLU A 193 -15.96 -14.23 -28.57
CA GLU A 193 -15.25 -14.48 -29.83
C GLU A 193 -16.07 -13.98 -31.03
N THR A 194 -15.38 -13.67 -32.12
CA THR A 194 -15.96 -13.42 -33.44
C THR A 194 -15.36 -14.41 -34.43
N ARG A 195 -16.18 -15.00 -35.31
CA ARG A 195 -15.72 -15.89 -36.39
C ARG A 195 -16.21 -15.35 -37.73
N GLU A 196 -15.39 -15.47 -38.77
CA GLU A 196 -15.82 -15.19 -40.14
C GLU A 196 -16.87 -16.23 -40.56
N ARG A 197 -17.82 -15.79 -41.40
CA ARG A 197 -18.90 -16.65 -41.91
C ARG A 197 -18.48 -17.33 -43.20
#